data_AF-A0A962A3R8-F1
#
_entry.id   AF-A0A962A3R8-F1
#
_cell.length_a   1.000
_cell.length_b   1.000
_cell.length_c   1.000
_cell.angle_alpha   90.00
_cell.angle_beta   90.00
_cell.angle_gamma   90.00
#
_symmetry.space_group_name_H-M   'P 1'
#
loop_
_entity.id
_entity.type
_entity.pdbx_description
1 polymer ?
#
loop_
_entity_poly.entity_id
_entity_poly.type
_entity_poly.pdbx_seq_one_letter_code
_entity_poly.pdbx_strand_id
1 'polypeptide(L)'
;MDEIPTITIYSRGHAGEADILQQHGLSRSDVENALARYGALQEADPCILLGVSDFAVVFTFADTWDPDRKTDPADIHFLSWDVIKSLLGIEP
;
A
#
# COMPACT_ATOMS: atom_id res chain seq x y z
N MET A 1 -19.59 -24.39 -2.18
CA MET A 1 -18.43 -24.03 -1.36
C MET A 1 -18.08 -22.64 -1.83
N ASP A 2 -18.45 -21.62 -1.05
CA ASP A 2 -18.13 -20.25 -1.42
C ASP A 2 -16.62 -20.06 -1.24
N GLU A 3 -15.95 -19.73 -2.33
CA GLU A 3 -14.52 -19.47 -2.34
C GLU A 3 -14.26 -18.20 -1.52
N ILE A 4 -13.33 -18.29 -0.56
CA ILE A 4 -12.90 -17.12 0.18
C ILE A 4 -12.04 -16.28 -0.77
N PRO A 5 -12.42 -15.04 -1.10
CA PRO A 5 -11.63 -14.21 -2.01
C PRO A 5 -10.22 -14.04 -1.43
N THR A 6 -9.22 -14.43 -2.21
CA THR A 6 -7.80 -14.32 -1.86
C THR A 6 -7.21 -13.09 -2.53
N ILE A 7 -6.50 -12.27 -1.77
CA ILE A 7 -5.76 -11.11 -2.29
C ILE A 7 -4.29 -11.50 -2.39
N THR A 8 -3.69 -11.28 -3.56
CA THR A 8 -2.25 -11.45 -3.77
C THR A 8 -1.56 -10.10 -3.60
N ILE A 9 -0.49 -10.08 -2.79
CA ILE A 9 0.29 -8.87 -2.49
C ILE A 9 1.68 -9.07 -3.08
N TYR A 10 2.07 -8.16 -3.96
CA TYR A 10 3.40 -8.10 -4.54
C TYR A 10 4.26 -7.11 -3.75
N SER A 11 5.25 -7.65 -3.05
CA SER A 11 6.21 -6.86 -2.26
C SER A 11 7.30 -6.26 -3.14
N ARG A 12 8.13 -5.41 -2.52
CA ARG A 12 9.27 -4.75 -3.18
C ARG A 12 10.12 -5.71 -4.01
N GLY A 13 10.33 -5.37 -5.28
CA GLY A 13 11.22 -6.09 -6.18
C GLY A 13 10.62 -7.35 -6.80
N HIS A 14 9.35 -7.65 -6.51
CA HIS A 14 8.61 -8.67 -7.24
C HIS A 14 8.17 -8.12 -8.61
N ALA A 15 8.25 -8.91 -9.68
CA ALA A 15 7.88 -8.46 -11.03
C ALA A 15 6.43 -7.94 -11.10
N GLY A 16 5.51 -8.64 -10.42
CA GLY A 16 4.11 -8.21 -10.31
C GLY A 16 3.91 -6.84 -9.64
N GLU A 17 4.83 -6.37 -8.78
CA GLU A 17 4.74 -5.01 -8.23
C GLU A 17 4.87 -3.98 -9.35
N ALA A 18 5.88 -4.16 -10.22
CA ALA A 18 6.13 -3.24 -11.33
C ALA A 18 4.97 -3.23 -12.33
N ASP A 19 4.39 -4.40 -12.62
CA ASP A 19 3.24 -4.52 -13.51
C ASP A 19 2.02 -3.77 -12.97
N ILE A 20 1.71 -3.93 -11.68
CA ILE A 20 0.60 -3.23 -11.02
C ILE A 20 0.83 -1.72 -11.01
N LEU A 21 2.02 -1.28 -10.60
CA LEU A 21 2.38 0.14 -10.60
C LEU A 21 2.24 0.75 -12.01
N GLN A 22 2.69 0.04 -13.04
CA GLN A 22 2.54 0.46 -14.44
C GLN A 22 1.08 0.55 -14.88
N GLN A 23 0.22 -0.40 -14.49
CA GLN A 23 -1.22 -0.35 -14.78
C GLN A 23 -1.89 0.90 -14.20
N HIS A 24 -1.43 1.35 -13.04
CA HIS A 24 -1.92 2.57 -12.40
C HIS A 24 -1.21 3.84 -12.86
N GLY A 25 -0.17 3.74 -13.70
CA GLY A 25 0.62 4.87 -14.17
C GLY A 25 1.43 5.54 -13.06
N LEU A 26 1.79 4.80 -12.01
CA LEU A 26 2.48 5.31 -10.82
C LEU A 26 3.84 4.62 -10.68
N SER A 27 4.79 5.32 -10.09
CA SER A 27 6.01 4.72 -9.57
C SER A 27 5.84 4.34 -8.10
N ARG A 28 6.75 3.50 -7.60
CA ARG A 28 6.80 3.20 -6.16
C ARG A 28 6.96 4.47 -5.33
N SER A 29 7.78 5.41 -5.79
CA SER A 29 7.99 6.69 -5.12
C SER A 29 6.72 7.55 -5.07
N ASP A 30 5.87 7.48 -6.09
CA ASP A 30 4.55 8.14 -6.05
C ASP A 30 3.67 7.52 -4.96
N VAL A 31 3.66 6.20 -4.86
CA VAL A 31 2.91 5.50 -3.79
C VAL A 31 3.45 5.84 -2.41
N GLU A 32 4.77 5.85 -2.22
CA GLU A 32 5.41 6.24 -0.95
C GLU A 32 5.09 7.71 -0.59
N ASN A 33 5.08 8.61 -1.57
CA ASN A 33 4.66 10.01 -1.38
C ASN A 33 3.18 10.13 -1.01
N ALA A 34 2.30 9.33 -1.62
CA ALA A 34 0.87 9.29 -1.28
C ALA A 34 0.67 8.80 0.16
N LEU A 35 1.37 7.75 0.56
CA LEU A 35 1.34 7.21 1.92
C LEU A 35 1.86 8.21 2.95
N ALA A 36 2.91 8.97 2.63
CA ALA A 36 3.39 10.04 3.52
C ALA A 36 2.33 11.13 3.73
N ARG A 37 1.59 11.51 2.67
CA ARG A 37 0.45 12.45 2.78
C ARG A 37 -0.68 11.86 3.61
N TYR A 38 -0.99 10.58 3.43
CA TYR A 38 -2.01 9.89 4.21
C TYR A 38 -1.68 9.87 5.70
N GLY A 39 -0.46 9.45 6.08
CA GLY A 39 -0.02 9.46 7.48
C GLY A 39 -0.12 10.85 8.11
N ALA A 40 0.31 11.89 7.37
CA ALA A 40 0.19 13.28 7.82
C ALA A 40 -1.27 13.73 8.02
N LEU A 41 -2.20 13.31 7.16
CA LEU A 41 -3.63 13.61 7.30
C LEU A 41 -4.29 12.91 8.49
N GLN A 42 -3.77 11.74 8.89
CA GLN A 42 -4.26 10.98 10.04
C GLN A 42 -3.60 11.41 11.36
N GLU A 43 -2.69 12.40 11.34
CA GLU A 43 -1.82 12.72 12.47
C GLU A 43 -1.09 11.47 13.02
N ALA A 44 -0.76 10.53 12.11
CA ALA A 44 -0.23 9.21 12.43
C ALA A 44 1.26 9.10 12.08
N ASP A 45 1.87 8.01 12.55
CA ASP A 45 3.25 7.67 12.25
C ASP A 45 3.51 7.47 10.75
N PRO A 46 4.78 7.52 10.32
CA PRO A 46 5.15 7.26 8.93
C PRO A 46 4.61 5.92 8.43
N CYS A 47 3.96 5.95 7.28
CA CYS A 47 3.45 4.75 6.62
C CYS A 47 4.59 4.01 5.89
N ILE A 48 4.72 2.71 6.12
CA ILE A 48 5.68 1.82 5.47
C ILE A 48 4.96 1.00 4.41
N LEU A 49 5.35 1.17 3.14
CA LEU A 49 4.84 0.39 2.02
C LEU A 49 5.30 -1.07 2.10
N LEU A 50 4.35 -1.98 2.32
CA LEU A 50 4.59 -3.43 2.35
C LEU A 50 4.54 -4.03 0.94
N GLY A 51 3.59 -3.57 0.13
CA GLY A 51 3.41 -4.05 -1.24
C GLY A 51 2.16 -3.48 -1.89
N VAL A 52 1.82 -4.05 -3.04
CA VAL A 52 0.67 -3.63 -3.85
C VAL A 52 -0.11 -4.85 -4.32
N SER A 53 -1.38 -4.64 -4.66
CA SER A 53 -2.26 -5.64 -5.22
C SER A 53 -3.08 -5.01 -6.35
N ASP A 54 -3.82 -5.83 -7.09
CA ASP A 54 -4.75 -5.36 -8.14
C ASP A 54 -5.78 -4.34 -7.63
N PHE A 55 -6.07 -4.36 -6.32
CA PHE A 55 -7.16 -3.57 -5.73
C PHE A 55 -6.68 -2.42 -4.84
N ALA A 56 -5.49 -2.57 -4.23
CA ALA A 56 -5.03 -1.68 -3.18
C ALA A 56 -3.52 -1.65 -3.01
N VAL A 57 -3.04 -0.54 -2.46
CA VAL A 57 -1.73 -0.41 -1.82
C VAL A 57 -1.83 -0.93 -0.39
N VAL A 58 -0.82 -1.72 0.02
CA VAL A 58 -0.75 -2.37 1.33
C VAL A 58 0.38 -1.75 2.15
N PHE A 59 0.08 -1.30 3.36
CA PHE A 59 1.05 -0.61 4.22
C PHE A 59 0.82 -0.93 5.70
N THR A 60 1.78 -0.54 6.53
CA THR A 60 1.71 -0.55 8.00
C THR A 60 2.21 0.78 8.53
N PHE A 61 1.91 1.12 9.78
CA PHE A 61 2.54 2.27 10.44
C PHE A 61 3.92 1.90 11.00
N ALA A 62 4.83 2.86 11.09
CA ALA A 62 6.21 2.60 11.51
C ALA A 62 6.35 2.20 12.98
N ASP A 63 5.44 2.64 13.84
CA ASP A 63 5.37 2.31 15.27
C ASP A 63 4.94 0.86 15.53
N THR A 64 4.16 0.29 14.62
CA THR A 64 3.69 -1.11 14.64
C THR A 64 4.63 -2.06 13.90
N TRP A 65 5.62 -1.52 13.17
CA TRP A 65 6.61 -2.33 12.46
C TRP A 65 7.70 -2.86 13.40
N ASP A 66 7.67 -4.17 13.63
CA ASP A 66 8.74 -4.91 14.28
C ASP A 66 9.47 -5.75 13.22
N PRO A 67 10.77 -5.50 12.92
CA PRO A 67 11.52 -6.27 11.93
C PRO A 67 11.87 -7.70 12.39
N ASP A 68 11.87 -7.96 13.70
CA ASP A 68 12.19 -9.25 14.29
C ASP A 68 10.93 -10.12 14.52
N ARG A 69 9.75 -9.50 14.53
CA ARG A 69 8.45 -10.18 14.54
C ARG A 69 7.80 -10.15 13.17
N LYS A 70 7.07 -11.21 12.84
CA LYS A 70 6.14 -11.14 11.70
C LYS A 70 5.12 -10.05 12.01
N THR A 71 4.91 -9.10 11.09
CA THR A 71 3.86 -8.07 11.20
C THR A 71 2.55 -8.73 11.61
N ASP A 72 1.91 -8.21 12.66
CA ASP A 72 0.58 -8.70 13.04
C ASP A 72 -0.37 -8.38 11.87
N PRO A 73 -1.15 -9.36 11.36
CA PRO A 73 -2.15 -9.08 10.34
C PRO A 73 -3.12 -7.95 10.71
N ALA A 74 -3.32 -7.66 12.01
CA ALA A 74 -4.13 -6.55 12.49
C ALA A 74 -3.54 -5.16 12.15
N ASP A 75 -2.22 -5.07 11.94
CA ASP A 75 -1.51 -3.81 11.64
C ASP A 75 -1.36 -3.59 10.12
N ILE A 76 -1.88 -4.51 9.30
CA ILE A 76 -1.86 -4.39 7.85
C ILE A 76 -3.08 -3.58 7.39
N HIS A 77 -2.78 -2.47 6.72
CA HIS A 77 -3.76 -1.55 6.20
C HIS A 77 -3.76 -1.50 4.67
N PHE A 78 -4.90 -1.11 4.11
CA PHE A 78 -5.15 -1.07 2.67
C PHE A 78 -5.69 0.30 2.27
N LEU A 79 -5.12 0.89 1.21
CA LEU A 79 -5.70 2.04 0.51
C LEU A 79 -6.02 1.67 -0.93
N SER A 80 -7.22 2.00 -1.39
CA SER A 80 -7.57 1.82 -2.79
C SER A 80 -6.73 2.72 -3.69
N TRP A 81 -6.56 2.31 -4.95
CA TRP A 81 -5.85 3.10 -5.95
C TRP A 81 -6.46 4.48 -6.19
N ASP A 82 -7.79 4.61 -6.07
CA ASP A 82 -8.47 5.90 -6.18
C ASP A 82 -8.05 6.86 -5.05
N VAL A 83 -7.93 6.35 -3.82
CA VAL A 83 -7.44 7.15 -2.69
C VAL A 83 -5.98 7.54 -2.93
N ILE A 84 -5.13 6.63 -3.41
CA ILE A 84 -3.74 6.93 -3.74
C ILE A 84 -3.63 8.03 -4.80
N LYS A 85 -4.39 7.94 -5.89
CA LYS A 85 -4.42 8.96 -6.94
C LYS A 85 -4.95 10.30 -6.43
N SER A 86 -6.02 10.28 -5.62
CA SER A 86 -6.57 11.47 -4.99
C SER A 86 -5.56 12.16 -4.08
N LEU A 87 -4.83 11.40 -3.26
CA LEU A 87 -3.76 11.90 -2.40
C LEU A 87 -2.63 12.55 -3.21
N LEU A 88 -2.40 12.10 -4.45
CA LEU A 88 -1.43 12.69 -5.37
C LEU A 88 -1.98 13.88 -6.16
N GLY A 89 -3.28 14.14 -6.12
CA GLY A 89 -3.95 15.16 -6.93
C GLY A 89 -4.16 14.76 -8.39
N ILE A 90 -4.18 13.45 -8.67
CA ILE A 90 -4.47 12.90 -9.99
C ILE A 90 -5.99 12.67 -10.07
N GLU A 91 -6.66 13.39 -10.97
CA GLU A 91 -8.08 13.18 -11.23
C GLU A 91 -8.32 11.78 -11.86
N PRO A 92 -9.45 11.13 -11.53
CA PRO A 92 -9.76 9.78 -12.00
C PRO A 92 -9.94 9.67 -13.51
#